data_AF-A0A7V9J8X2-F1
#
_entry.id   AF-A0A7V9J8X2-F1
#
_cell.length_a   1.000
_cell.length_b   1.000
_cell.length_c   1.000
_cell.angle_alpha   90.00
_cell.angle_beta   90.00
_cell.angle_gamma   90.00
#
_symmetry.space_group_name_H-M   'P 1'
#
loop_
_entity.id
_entity.type
_entity.pdbx_description
1 polymer ?
#
loop_
_entity_poly.entity_id
_entity_poly.type
_entity_poly.pdbx_seq_one_letter_code
_entity_poly.pdbx_strand_id
1 'polypeptide(L)'
;MGRPRIRGVRLRLALALLLVVAGALGVVYLIVVPSLEDELVRAKLDQLEADATTVANGFKTDFERPQEYAEIASSVVQARVVIYTVVSGRLFIQADSRTTSSLDMERNSAAIGAASSGTPARDTVEREGRRFADVAVVEGQSGSVILLSDSLSDPLSSLRF
;
A
#
# COMPACT_ATOMS: atom_id res chain seq x y z
N MET A 1 6.88 -50.55 18.88
CA MET A 1 6.74 -49.09 19.13
C MET A 1 7.70 -48.69 20.25
N GLY A 2 8.93 -48.32 19.89
CA GLY A 2 9.99 -47.99 20.86
C GLY A 2 9.86 -46.56 21.36
N ARG A 3 9.66 -46.37 22.67
CA ARG A 3 9.77 -45.07 23.33
C ARG A 3 11.25 -44.67 23.38
N PRO A 4 11.67 -43.51 22.85
CA PRO A 4 13.06 -43.09 22.97
C PRO A 4 13.36 -42.76 24.44
N ARG A 5 14.15 -43.63 25.10
CA ARG A 5 14.72 -43.37 26.42
C ARG A 5 15.88 -42.38 26.25
N ILE A 6 15.59 -41.10 26.43
CA ILE A 6 16.56 -39.99 26.48
C ILE A 6 17.49 -40.23 27.68
N ARG A 7 18.60 -40.95 27.48
CA ARG A 7 19.53 -41.34 28.55
C ARG A 7 20.89 -40.66 28.30
N GLY A 8 20.97 -39.40 28.72
CA GLY A 8 22.21 -38.64 28.74
C GLY A 8 21.96 -37.22 29.21
N VAL A 9 22.57 -36.82 30.33
CA VAL A 9 22.48 -35.46 30.88
C VAL A 9 22.81 -34.40 29.80
N ARG A 10 23.75 -34.73 28.91
CA ARG A 10 24.15 -33.90 27.76
C ARG A 10 23.00 -33.59 26.79
N LEU A 11 22.12 -34.57 26.52
CA LEU A 11 21.00 -34.39 25.60
C LEU A 11 19.91 -33.51 26.22
N ARG A 12 19.63 -33.66 27.51
CA ARG A 12 18.73 -32.76 28.25
C ARG A 12 19.24 -31.32 28.27
N LEU A 13 20.55 -31.15 28.50
CA LEU A 13 21.16 -29.83 28.50
C LEU A 13 21.10 -29.17 27.11
N ALA A 14 21.39 -29.92 26.05
CA ALA A 14 21.29 -29.45 24.68
C ALA A 14 19.86 -29.07 24.29
N LEU A 15 18.87 -29.87 24.72
CA LEU A 15 17.47 -29.62 24.41
C LEU A 15 16.92 -28.41 25.18
N ALA A 16 17.35 -28.23 26.44
CA ALA A 16 17.05 -27.02 27.21
C ALA A 16 17.66 -25.77 26.55
N LEU A 17 18.92 -25.84 26.10
CA LEU A 17 19.57 -24.76 25.39
C LEU A 17 18.84 -24.41 24.08
N LEU A 18 18.48 -25.42 23.29
CA LEU A 18 17.74 -25.23 22.04
C LEU A 18 16.40 -24.53 22.28
N LEU A 19 15.68 -24.91 23.34
CA LEU A 19 14.40 -24.29 23.70
C LEU A 19 14.59 -22.82 24.09
N VAL A 20 15.64 -22.51 24.85
CA VAL A 20 15.98 -21.12 25.22
C VAL A 20 16.33 -20.29 23.98
N VAL A 21 17.18 -20.82 23.10
CA VAL A 21 17.61 -20.12 21.88
C VAL A 21 16.43 -19.92 20.92
N ALA A 22 15.62 -20.95 20.68
CA ALA A 22 14.43 -20.87 19.85
C ALA A 22 13.39 -19.91 20.44
N GLY A 23 13.21 -19.91 21.77
CA GLY A 23 12.34 -18.96 22.46
C GLY A 23 12.83 -17.52 22.31
N ALA A 24 14.13 -17.27 22.50
CA ALA A 24 14.71 -15.95 22.31
C ALA A 24 14.57 -15.45 20.86
N LEU A 25 14.89 -16.30 19.87
CA LEU A 25 14.69 -16.00 18.45
C LEU A 25 13.21 -15.72 18.12
N GLY A 26 12.31 -16.52 18.67
CA GLY A 26 10.87 -16.34 18.49
C GLY A 26 10.40 -14.97 18.99
N VAL A 27 10.83 -14.55 20.18
CA VAL A 27 10.46 -13.24 20.75
C VAL A 27 11.03 -12.09 19.92
N VAL A 28 12.30 -12.16 19.50
CA VAL A 28 12.91 -11.14 18.65
C VAL A 28 12.16 -11.02 17.33
N TYR A 29 11.84 -12.15 16.69
CA TYR A 29 11.10 -12.15 15.43
C TYR A 29 9.70 -11.55 15.58
N LEU A 30 8.98 -11.91 16.66
CA LEU A 30 7.63 -11.40 16.91
C LEU A 30 7.57 -9.91 17.23
N ILE A 31 8.66 -9.29 17.69
CA ILE A 31 8.67 -7.87 18.07
C ILE A 31 9.33 -7.00 16.99
N VAL A 32 10.48 -7.42 16.46
CA VAL A 32 11.29 -6.59 15.57
C VAL A 32 10.73 -6.56 14.15
N VAL A 33 10.28 -7.70 13.62
CA VAL A 33 9.77 -7.78 12.24
C VAL A 33 8.51 -6.93 12.01
N PRO A 34 7.45 -6.99 12.84
CA PRO A 34 6.27 -6.15 12.60
C PRO A 34 6.58 -4.66 12.69
N SER A 35 7.53 -4.27 13.55
CA SER A 35 7.96 -2.87 13.65
C SER A 35 8.57 -2.35 12.34
N LEU A 36 9.30 -3.19 11.61
CA LEU A 36 9.90 -2.80 10.33
C LEU A 36 8.85 -2.72 9.21
N GLU A 37 7.91 -3.66 9.16
CA GLU A 37 6.83 -3.62 8.17
C GLU A 37 5.98 -2.37 8.33
N ASP A 38 5.59 -2.04 9.57
CA ASP A 38 4.78 -0.86 9.85
C ASP A 38 5.49 0.45 9.49
N GLU A 39 6.80 0.54 9.71
CA GLU A 39 7.60 1.72 9.37
C GLU A 39 7.74 1.88 7.85
N LEU A 40 7.95 0.78 7.13
CA LEU A 40 8.02 0.79 5.67
C LEU A 40 6.68 1.18 5.03
N VAL A 41 5.57 0.65 5.54
CA VAL A 41 4.23 1.01 5.07
C VAL A 41 3.96 2.50 5.29
N ARG A 42 4.31 3.04 6.46
CA ARG A 42 4.15 4.47 6.75
C ARG A 42 5.02 5.33 5.83
N ALA A 43 6.29 5.00 5.69
CA ALA A 43 7.20 5.73 4.80
C ALA A 43 6.70 5.72 3.35
N LYS A 44 6.15 4.58 2.90
CA LYS A 44 5.55 4.47 1.57
C LYS A 44 4.30 5.33 1.41
N LEU A 45 3.41 5.37 2.40
CA LEU A 45 2.22 6.22 2.40
C LEU A 45 2.59 7.71 2.40
N ASP A 46 3.58 8.10 3.21
CA ASP A 46 4.04 9.49 3.28
C ASP A 46 4.69 9.94 1.96
N GLN A 47 5.47 9.06 1.32
CA GLN A 47 5.98 9.30 -0.03
C GLN A 47 4.84 9.43 -1.05
N LEU A 48 3.88 8.50 -1.02
CA LEU A 48 2.76 8.50 -1.96
C LEU A 48 1.87 9.74 -1.81
N GLU A 49 1.73 10.27 -0.60
CA GLU A 49 1.01 11.52 -0.33
C GLU A 49 1.72 12.76 -0.90
N ALA A 50 3.05 12.81 -0.78
CA ALA A 50 3.86 13.87 -1.39
C ALA A 50 3.77 13.82 -2.92
N ASP A 51 3.83 12.62 -3.50
CA ASP A 51 3.67 12.40 -4.93
C ASP A 51 2.25 12.76 -5.40
N ALA A 52 1.22 12.34 -4.66
CA ALA A 52 -0.17 12.65 -4.97
C ALA A 52 -0.44 14.16 -4.95
N THR A 53 0.15 14.87 -3.99
CA THR A 53 0.05 16.34 -3.92
C THR A 53 0.73 17.00 -5.12
N THR A 54 1.87 16.47 -5.56
CA THR A 54 2.58 16.96 -6.76
C THR A 54 1.77 16.74 -8.02
N VAL A 55 1.20 15.55 -8.19
CA VAL A 55 0.28 15.21 -9.29
C VAL A 55 -0.98 16.09 -9.25
N ALA A 56 -1.57 16.31 -8.07
CA ALA A 56 -2.72 17.19 -7.94
C ALA A 56 -2.43 18.63 -8.32
N ASN A 57 -1.25 19.14 -8.01
CA ASN A 57 -0.83 20.47 -8.44
C ASN A 57 -0.57 20.58 -9.94
N GLY A 58 -0.04 19.53 -10.58
CA GLY A 58 0.16 19.49 -12.02
C GLY A 58 -1.16 19.42 -12.79
N PHE A 59 -2.12 18.62 -12.29
CA PHE A 59 -3.43 18.44 -12.93
C PHE A 59 -4.23 19.74 -13.09
N LYS A 60 -3.99 20.73 -12.23
CA LYS A 60 -4.58 22.08 -12.32
C LYS A 60 -4.46 22.70 -13.71
N THR A 61 -3.39 22.37 -14.42
CA THR A 61 -3.08 22.94 -15.73
C THR A 61 -3.65 22.11 -16.88
N ASP A 62 -3.83 20.79 -16.68
CA ASP A 62 -4.12 19.81 -17.76
C ASP A 62 -5.48 19.10 -17.60
N PHE A 63 -6.43 19.71 -16.88
CA PHE A 63 -7.74 19.10 -16.56
C PHE A 63 -8.60 18.71 -17.77
N GLU A 64 -8.30 19.25 -18.96
CA GLU A 64 -9.01 18.92 -20.20
C GLU A 64 -8.67 17.53 -20.75
N ARG A 65 -7.52 16.95 -20.39
CA ARG A 65 -7.02 15.65 -20.91
C ARG A 65 -6.66 14.70 -19.77
N PRO A 66 -7.64 14.30 -18.93
CA PRO A 66 -7.39 13.56 -17.70
C PRO A 66 -6.75 12.19 -17.92
N GLN A 67 -7.09 11.50 -19.00
CA GLN A 67 -6.55 10.15 -19.30
C GLN A 67 -5.04 10.20 -19.62
N GLU A 68 -4.64 11.08 -20.53
CA GLU A 68 -3.23 11.27 -20.87
C GLU A 68 -2.42 11.77 -19.69
N TYR A 69 -2.99 12.68 -18.89
CA TYR A 69 -2.36 13.14 -17.67
C TYR A 69 -2.15 11.99 -16.67
N ALA A 70 -3.15 11.15 -16.44
CA ALA A 70 -3.03 10.00 -15.55
C ALA A 70 -1.93 9.02 -16.01
N GLU A 71 -1.85 8.75 -17.32
CA GLU A 71 -0.80 7.89 -17.91
C GLU A 71 0.61 8.47 -17.73
N ILE A 72 0.80 9.75 -18.03
CA ILE A 72 2.10 10.43 -17.87
C ILE A 72 2.47 10.50 -16.38
N ALA A 73 1.55 10.94 -15.52
CA ALA A 73 1.78 11.04 -14.09
C ALA A 73 2.15 9.67 -13.50
N SER A 74 1.46 8.62 -13.91
CA SER A 74 1.73 7.24 -13.46
C SER A 74 3.14 6.77 -13.83
N SER A 75 3.64 7.16 -15.01
CA SER A 75 5.02 6.88 -15.42
C SER A 75 6.06 7.60 -14.55
N VAL A 76 5.76 8.85 -14.15
CA VAL A 76 6.66 9.67 -13.33
C VAL A 76 6.72 9.18 -11.88
N VAL A 77 5.57 8.96 -11.25
CA VAL A 77 5.49 8.55 -9.84
C VAL A 77 5.60 7.04 -9.65
N GLN A 78 5.65 6.27 -10.74
CA GLN A 78 5.69 4.80 -10.75
C GLN A 78 4.56 4.14 -9.94
N ALA A 79 3.43 4.82 -9.82
CA ALA A 79 2.21 4.34 -9.15
C ALA A 79 1.02 4.44 -10.10
N ARG A 80 -0.04 3.65 -9.87
CA ARG A 80 -1.28 3.81 -10.63
C ARG A 80 -1.94 5.12 -10.23
N VAL A 81 -2.36 5.91 -11.20
CA VAL A 81 -3.03 7.20 -10.98
C VAL A 81 -4.46 7.08 -11.48
N VAL A 82 -5.42 7.44 -10.63
CA VAL A 82 -6.85 7.45 -10.95
C VAL A 82 -7.40 8.83 -10.62
N ILE A 83 -8.13 9.41 -11.56
CA ILE A 83 -8.73 10.74 -11.43
C ILE A 83 -10.23 10.55 -11.38
N TYR A 84 -10.85 11.07 -10.32
CA TYR A 84 -12.29 11.07 -10.14
C TYR A 84 -12.84 12.48 -10.26
N THR A 85 -14.02 12.57 -10.86
CA THR A 85 -14.88 13.74 -10.74
C THR A 85 -15.97 13.46 -9.70
N VAL A 86 -16.31 14.48 -8.90
CA VAL A 86 -17.36 14.38 -7.87
C VAL A 86 -18.64 15.03 -8.41
N VAL A 87 -19.66 14.22 -8.67
CA VAL A 87 -20.96 14.69 -9.15
C VAL A 87 -22.03 14.34 -8.12
N SER A 88 -22.65 15.36 -7.51
CA SER A 88 -23.69 15.19 -6.48
C SER A 88 -23.25 14.27 -5.31
N GLY A 89 -21.99 14.39 -4.88
CA GLY A 89 -21.43 13.58 -3.79
C GLY A 89 -21.12 12.12 -4.16
N ARG A 90 -21.10 11.79 -5.47
CA ARG A 90 -20.67 10.48 -5.98
C ARG A 90 -19.40 10.64 -6.81
N LEU A 91 -18.50 9.68 -6.67
CA LEU A 91 -17.26 9.61 -7.43
C LEU A 91 -17.50 8.90 -8.76
N PHE A 92 -17.00 9.50 -9.85
CA PHE A 92 -16.97 8.91 -11.17
C PHE A 92 -15.54 8.91 -11.68
N ILE A 93 -15.07 7.77 -12.18
CA ILE A 93 -13.72 7.66 -12.73
C ILE A 93 -13.69 8.41 -14.06
N GLN A 94 -12.89 9.47 -14.11
CA GLN A 94 -12.67 10.27 -15.31
C GLN A 94 -11.46 9.75 -16.09
N ALA A 95 -10.45 9.24 -15.37
CA ALA A 95 -9.25 8.66 -15.95
C ALA A 95 -8.62 7.62 -15.02
N ASP A 96 -7.93 6.66 -15.62
CA ASP A 96 -7.17 5.63 -14.93
C ASP A 96 -5.95 5.27 -15.77
N SER A 97 -4.76 5.35 -15.18
CA SER A 97 -3.52 4.98 -15.87
C SER A 97 -3.46 3.50 -16.23
N ARG A 98 -4.32 2.66 -15.64
CA ARG A 98 -4.55 1.28 -16.04
C ARG A 98 -5.81 1.19 -16.91
N THR A 99 -5.61 1.09 -18.21
CA THR A 99 -6.69 1.10 -19.21
C THR A 99 -7.52 -0.19 -19.30
N THR A 100 -7.08 -1.29 -18.66
CA THR A 100 -7.72 -2.61 -18.81
C THR A 100 -8.99 -2.77 -17.95
N SER A 101 -9.01 -2.25 -16.72
CA SER A 101 -10.15 -2.37 -15.79
C SER A 101 -9.98 -1.42 -14.62
N SER A 102 -11.07 -0.77 -14.21
CA SER A 102 -11.14 0.18 -13.09
C SER A 102 -12.18 -0.20 -12.03
N LEU A 103 -12.78 -1.40 -12.13
CA LEU A 103 -13.81 -1.87 -11.21
C LEU A 103 -13.33 -1.92 -9.75
N ASP A 104 -12.04 -2.17 -9.55
CA ASP A 104 -11.38 -2.21 -8.25
C ASP A 104 -11.18 -0.82 -7.62
N MET A 105 -11.43 0.24 -8.38
CA MET A 105 -11.22 1.64 -8.02
C MET A 105 -12.54 2.40 -7.79
N GLU A 106 -13.66 1.96 -8.35
CA GLU A 106 -14.97 2.67 -8.24
C GLU A 106 -15.40 2.99 -6.80
N ARG A 107 -15.05 2.12 -5.84
CA ARG A 107 -15.42 2.24 -4.43
C ARG A 107 -14.21 2.37 -3.51
N ASN A 108 -13.16 3.03 -3.99
CA ASN A 108 -11.95 3.24 -3.22
C ASN A 108 -12.24 4.06 -1.94
N SER A 109 -11.91 3.50 -0.78
CA SER A 109 -12.13 4.09 0.55
C SER A 109 -11.33 5.39 0.75
N ALA A 110 -10.07 5.44 0.30
CA ALA A 110 -9.26 6.65 0.38
C ALA A 110 -9.86 7.76 -0.50
N ALA A 111 -10.27 7.46 -1.74
CA ALA A 111 -10.91 8.43 -2.62
C ALA A 111 -12.22 8.99 -2.03
N ILE A 112 -13.06 8.11 -1.46
CA ILE A 112 -14.30 8.50 -0.76
C ILE A 112 -13.98 9.37 0.46
N GLY A 113 -12.96 8.99 1.24
CA GLY A 113 -12.50 9.74 2.40
C GLY A 113 -12.09 11.16 2.03
N ALA A 114 -11.22 11.30 1.03
CA ALA A 114 -10.75 12.60 0.55
C ALA A 114 -11.89 13.45 -0.01
N ALA A 115 -12.78 12.86 -0.82
CA ALA A 115 -13.96 13.55 -1.36
C ALA A 115 -14.89 14.09 -0.25
N SER A 116 -15.00 13.36 0.87
CA SER A 116 -15.91 13.69 1.97
C SER A 116 -15.30 14.69 2.96
N SER A 117 -14.01 14.57 3.26
CA SER A 117 -13.32 15.44 4.23
C SER A 117 -12.73 16.70 3.62
N GLY A 118 -12.46 16.70 2.30
CA GLY A 118 -11.70 17.76 1.64
C GLY A 118 -10.20 17.76 1.98
N THR A 119 -9.72 16.73 2.68
CA THR A 119 -8.31 16.59 3.09
C THR A 119 -7.69 15.35 2.44
N PRO A 120 -6.36 15.24 2.35
CA PRO A 120 -5.72 13.98 1.98
C PRO A 120 -6.22 12.82 2.84
N ALA A 121 -6.49 11.68 2.21
CA ALA A 121 -6.90 10.45 2.87
C ALA A 121 -5.99 9.31 2.42
N ARG A 122 -5.62 8.45 3.37
CA ARG A 122 -4.70 7.34 3.17
C ARG A 122 -5.34 6.03 3.62
N ASP A 123 -5.09 4.96 2.90
CA ASP A 123 -5.56 3.63 3.28
C ASP A 123 -4.60 2.53 2.78
N THR A 124 -4.69 1.37 3.40
CA THR A 124 -4.03 0.15 2.94
C THR A 124 -5.07 -0.92 2.67
N VAL A 125 -5.12 -1.41 1.45
CA VAL A 125 -6.19 -2.30 1.00
C VAL A 125 -5.62 -3.52 0.31
N GLU A 126 -6.28 -4.64 0.50
CA GLU A 126 -5.94 -5.88 -0.17
C GLU A 126 -6.83 -6.07 -1.40
N ARG A 127 -6.21 -6.24 -2.57
CA ARG A 127 -6.88 -6.53 -3.84
C ARG A 127 -6.20 -7.72 -4.49
N GLU A 128 -6.98 -8.73 -4.85
CA GLU A 128 -6.47 -9.94 -5.54
C GLU A 128 -5.31 -10.64 -4.79
N GLY A 129 -5.35 -10.62 -3.45
CA GLY A 129 -4.30 -11.22 -2.60
C GLY A 129 -2.99 -10.41 -2.53
N ARG A 130 -3.00 -9.15 -3.00
CA ARG A 130 -1.87 -8.22 -2.89
C ARG A 130 -2.27 -6.99 -2.09
N ARG A 131 -1.35 -6.52 -1.25
CA ARG A 131 -1.54 -5.29 -0.47
C ARG A 131 -1.13 -4.06 -1.29
N PHE A 132 -1.94 -3.02 -1.22
CA PHE A 132 -1.71 -1.73 -1.87
C PHE A 132 -1.80 -0.60 -0.84
N ALA A 133 -0.98 0.42 -1.05
CA ALA A 133 -1.07 1.71 -0.40
C ALA A 133 -1.84 2.64 -1.33
N ASP A 134 -2.91 3.23 -0.82
CA ASP A 134 -3.77 4.12 -1.54
C ASP A 134 -3.76 5.49 -0.85
N VAL A 135 -3.47 6.55 -1.61
CA VAL A 135 -3.56 7.92 -1.12
C VAL A 135 -4.36 8.76 -2.08
N ALA A 136 -5.37 9.43 -1.56
CA ALA A 136 -6.22 10.33 -2.32
C ALA A 136 -6.08 11.77 -1.84
N VAL A 137 -6.00 12.70 -2.78
CA VAL A 137 -5.93 14.14 -2.54
C VAL A 137 -6.98 14.84 -3.37
N VAL A 138 -7.63 15.85 -2.80
CA VAL A 138 -8.57 16.70 -3.52
C VAL A 138 -7.81 17.83 -4.22
N GLU A 139 -8.04 17.98 -5.52
CA GLU A 139 -7.54 19.11 -6.29
C GLU A 139 -8.44 20.34 -6.02
N GLY A 140 -7.82 21.46 -5.66
CA GLY A 140 -8.50 22.63 -5.12
C GLY A 140 -9.29 23.52 -6.10
N GLN A 141 -9.10 23.42 -7.42
CA GLN A 141 -9.80 24.24 -8.42
C GLN A 141 -11.01 23.52 -9.01
N SER A 142 -10.80 22.30 -9.49
CA SER A 142 -11.83 21.46 -10.12
C SER A 142 -12.65 20.65 -9.11
N GLY A 143 -12.14 20.47 -7.88
CA GLY A 143 -12.72 19.54 -6.90
C GLY A 143 -12.56 18.07 -7.29
N SER A 144 -11.73 17.77 -8.30
CA SER A 144 -11.43 16.40 -8.69
C SER A 144 -10.63 15.71 -7.60
N VAL A 145 -10.84 14.41 -7.44
CA VAL A 145 -10.08 13.60 -6.48
C VAL A 145 -9.05 12.81 -7.25
N ILE A 146 -7.79 12.92 -6.85
CA ILE A 146 -6.68 12.21 -7.47
C ILE A 146 -6.22 11.16 -6.48
N LEU A 147 -6.29 9.91 -6.91
CA LEU A 147 -5.87 8.74 -6.16
C LEU A 147 -4.59 8.19 -6.78
N LEU A 148 -3.59 8.00 -5.94
CA LEU A 148 -2.42 7.18 -6.24
C LEU A 148 -2.56 5.84 -5.53
N SER A 149 -2.27 4.76 -6.24
CA SER A 149 -2.28 3.40 -5.71
C SER A 149 -0.97 2.70 -6.09
N ASP A 150 -0.23 2.23 -5.10
CA ASP A 150 1.02 1.50 -5.29
C ASP A 150 1.06 0.21 -4.48
N SER A 151 1.79 -0.79 -4.97
CA SER A 151 1.94 -2.09 -4.34
C SER A 151 2.81 -1.98 -3.08
N LEU A 152 2.30 -2.49 -1.96
CA LEU A 152 3.06 -2.74 -0.73
C LEU A 152 3.76 -4.11 -0.74
N SER A 153 3.65 -4.86 -1.84
CA SER A 153 4.39 -6.12 -2.00
C SER A 153 5.88 -5.82 -2.08
N ASP A 154 6.67 -6.56 -1.30
CA ASP A 154 8.13 -6.46 -1.25
C ASP A 154 8.73 -6.56 -2.67
N PRO A 155 9.57 -5.62 -3.13
CA PRO A 155 10.31 -5.73 -4.38
C PRO A 155 11.14 -7.03 -4.48
N LEU A 156 11.46 -7.67 -3.36
CA LEU A 156 12.17 -8.94 -3.31
C LEU A 156 11.29 -10.15 -3.62
N SER A 157 9.96 -10.02 -3.57
CA SER A 157 9.04 -11.11 -3.90
C SER A 157 9.05 -11.47 -5.39
N SER A 158 9.48 -10.56 -6.27
CA SER A 158 9.71 -10.83 -7.69
C SER A 158 11.08 -11.48 -7.99
N LEU A 159 11.93 -11.70 -6.98
CA LEU A 159 13.28 -12.28 -7.10
C LEU A 159 13.39 -13.68 -6.46
N ARG A 160 12.31 -14.46 -6.45
CA ARG A 160 12.40 -15.89 -6.14
C ARG A 160 12.83 -16.67 -7.39
N PHE A 161 14.09 -17.10 -7.43
CA PHE A 161 14.60 -18.18 -8.28
C PHE A 161 14.33 -19.55 -7.66
#